data_AF-A0A3D4PCK2-F1
#
_entry.id   AF-A0A3D4PCK2-F1
#
_cell.length_a   1.000
_cell.length_b   1.000
_cell.length_c   1.000
_cell.angle_alpha   90.00
_cell.angle_beta   90.00
_cell.angle_gamma   90.00
#
_symmetry.space_group_name_H-M   'P 1'
#
loop_
_entity.id
_entity.type
_entity.pdbx_description
1 polymer ?
#
loop_
_entity_poly.entity_id
_entity_poly.type
_entity_poly.pdbx_seq_one_letter_code
_entity_poly.pdbx_strand_id
1 'polypeptide(L)' 'MTQHELNQLVADATGEDLSEIRNRGFSLADPLEVDFDPEPYDLPPQMIDWDEIDLQRNVAIVEQPPFCHQAA' A
#
# COMPACT_ATOMS: atom_id res chain seq x y z
N MET A 1 -15.93 24.41 -2.20
CA MET A 1 -15.06 23.75 -3.19
C MET A 1 -15.78 22.52 -3.68
N THR A 2 -15.97 22.40 -4.99
CA THR A 2 -16.62 21.27 -5.64
C THR A 2 -15.58 20.33 -6.22
N GLN A 3 -15.98 19.09 -6.54
CA GLN A 3 -15.07 18.11 -7.15
C GLN A 3 -14.46 18.60 -8.46
N HIS A 4 -15.19 19.42 -9.21
CA HIS A 4 -14.72 20.03 -10.44
C HIS A 4 -13.63 21.08 -10.20
N GLU A 5 -13.81 21.92 -9.18
CA GLU A 5 -12.81 22.93 -8.77
C GLU A 5 -11.53 22.26 -8.25
N LEU A 6 -11.64 21.16 -7.49
CA LEU A 6 -10.47 20.37 -7.09
C LEU A 6 -9.69 19.87 -8.31
N ASN A 7 -10.38 19.25 -9.27
CA ASN A 7 -9.72 18.70 -10.45
C ASN A 7 -9.06 19.79 -11.30
N GLN A 8 -9.68 20.98 -11.40
CA GLN A 8 -9.08 22.15 -12.05
C GLN A 8 -7.82 22.62 -11.34
N LEU A 9 -7.85 22.74 -10.01
CA LEU A 9 -6.68 23.15 -9.23
C LEU A 9 -5.52 22.15 -9.34
N VAL A 10 -5.82 20.85 -9.37
CA VAL A 10 -4.81 19.81 -9.55
C VAL A 10 -4.23 19.87 -10.96
N ALA A 11 -5.07 19.98 -11.99
CA ALA A 11 -4.64 20.13 -13.37
C ALA A 11 -3.78 21.39 -13.58
N ASP A 12 -4.15 22.52 -12.98
CA ASP A 12 -3.38 23.76 -13.05
C ASP A 12 -2.03 23.64 -12.33
N ALA A 13 -1.96 22.88 -11.23
CA ALA A 13 -0.73 22.68 -10.47
C ALA A 13 0.23 21.66 -11.12
N THR A 14 -0.28 20.61 -11.75
CA THR A 14 0.54 19.54 -12.36
C THR A 14 0.72 19.69 -13.87
N GLY A 15 -0.11 20.50 -14.53
CA GLY A 15 -0.15 20.63 -15.99
C GLY A 15 -0.75 19.41 -16.71
N GLU A 16 -1.42 18.52 -15.98
CA GLU A 16 -2.04 17.31 -16.52
C GLU A 16 -3.49 17.55 -16.95
N ASP A 17 -4.01 16.72 -17.86
CA ASP A 17 -5.38 16.89 -18.35
C ASP A 17 -6.43 16.48 -17.29
N LEU A 18 -7.59 17.15 -17.33
CA LEU A 18 -8.70 16.89 -16.40
C LEU A 18 -9.20 15.44 -16.46
N SER A 19 -9.11 14.79 -17.63
CA SER A 19 -9.49 13.38 -17.75
C SER A 19 -8.52 12.46 -17.02
N GLU A 20 -7.22 12.77 -17.03
CA GLU A 20 -6.24 12.00 -16.25
C GLU A 20 -6.42 12.20 -14.75
N ILE A 21 -6.60 13.44 -14.30
CA ILE A 21 -6.85 13.75 -12.89
C ILE A 21 -8.11 13.03 -12.38
N ARG A 22 -9.16 12.98 -13.20
CA ARG A 22 -10.37 12.24 -12.87
C ARG A 22 -10.13 10.73 -12.77
N ASN A 23 -9.28 10.17 -13.62
CA ASN A 23 -8.91 8.75 -13.58
C ASN A 23 -7.99 8.40 -12.39
N ARG A 24 -7.24 9.38 -11.85
CA ARG A 24 -6.41 9.20 -10.65
C ARG A 24 -7.22 9.07 -9.36
N GLY A 25 -8.50 9.46 -9.38
CA GLY A 25 -9.41 9.21 -8.25
C GLY A 25 -9.29 10.21 -7.10
N PHE A 26 -8.83 11.44 -7.35
CA PHE A 26 -8.90 12.50 -6.34
C PHE A 26 -10.36 12.78 -5.98
N SER A 27 -10.71 12.62 -4.70
CA SER A 27 -12.04 12.90 -4.18
C SER A 27 -11.95 13.94 -3.08
N LEU A 28 -12.95 14.83 -3.01
CA LEU A 28 -13.17 15.62 -1.81
C LEU A 28 -13.62 14.68 -0.69
N ALA A 29 -12.80 14.55 0.34
CA ALA A 29 -13.21 13.90 1.57
C ALA A 29 -14.21 14.81 2.30
N ASP A 30 -15.36 14.27 2.72
CA ASP A 30 -16.27 14.99 3.62
C ASP A 30 -15.64 15.01 5.02
N PRO A 31 -15.37 16.18 5.62
CA PRO A 31 -14.83 16.27 6.98
C PRO A 31 -15.71 15.62 8.05
N LEU A 32 -17.00 15.40 7.78
CA LEU A 32 -17.94 14.72 8.67
C LEU A 32 -18.01 13.21 8.44
N GLU A 33 -17.53 12.72 7.29
CA GLU A 33 -17.46 11.30 6.95
C GLU A 33 -16.06 10.77 7.31
N VAL A 34 -15.89 10.48 8.60
CA VAL A 34 -14.60 10.06 9.19
C VAL A 34 -14.25 8.62 8.83
N ASP A 35 -15.26 7.80 8.52
CA ASP A 35 -15.16 6.36 8.24
C ASP A 35 -15.22 6.09 6.73
N PHE A 36 -14.30 6.71 5.98
CA PHE A 36 -14.22 6.59 4.51
C PHE A 36 -13.79 5.17 4.07
N ASP A 37 -13.17 4.41 4.97
CA ASP A 37 -12.79 3.02 4.77
C ASP A 37 -13.72 2.11 5.59
N PRO A 38 -14.48 1.20 4.94
CA PRO A 38 -15.30 0.21 5.63
C PRO A 38 -14.48 -0.93 6.26
N GLU A 39 -13.15 -0.91 6.17
CA GLU A 39 -12.31 -1.86 6.91
C GLU A 39 -12.64 -1.79 8.42
N PRO A 40 -12.98 -2.92 9.05
CA PRO A 40 -13.31 -2.93 10.46
C PRO A 40 -12.07 -2.57 11.28
N TYR A 41 -12.08 -1.37 11.87
CA TYR A 41 -11.07 -0.88 12.81
C TYR A 41 -10.90 -1.77 14.05
N ASP A 42 -11.86 -2.66 14.33
CA ASP A 42 -11.86 -3.61 15.45
C ASP A 42 -11.00 -4.87 15.20
N LEU A 43 -10.25 -4.93 14.09
CA LEU A 43 -9.28 -6.00 13.92
C LEU A 43 -8.11 -5.80 14.88
N PRO A 44 -7.68 -6.85 15.61
CA PRO A 44 -6.45 -6.79 16.36
C PRO A 44 -5.31 -6.40 15.41
N PRO A 45 -4.29 -5.67 15.89
CA PRO A 45 -3.18 -5.24 15.05
C PRO A 45 -2.64 -6.45 14.29
N GLN A 46 -2.74 -6.42 12.96
CA GLN A 46 -2.19 -7.46 12.09
C GLN A 46 -0.67 -7.27 11.93
N MET A 47 0.00 -6.96 13.03
CA MET A 47 1.45 -6.86 13.09
C MET A 47 2.00 -8.28 13.23
N ILE A 48 2.59 -8.74 12.14
CA ILE A 48 3.22 -10.05 12.06
C ILE A 48 4.72 -9.85 12.29
N ASP A 49 5.29 -10.62 13.22
CA ASP A 49 6.74 -10.78 13.33
C ASP A 49 7.21 -11.72 12.20
N TRP A 50 7.82 -11.13 11.17
CA TRP A 50 8.34 -11.89 10.02
C TRP A 50 9.53 -12.77 10.41
N ASP A 51 10.34 -12.37 11.40
CA ASP A 51 11.48 -13.16 11.86
C ASP A 51 11.00 -14.45 12.56
N GLU A 52 9.93 -14.36 13.36
CA GLU A 52 9.32 -15.52 14.01
C GLU A 52 8.69 -16.46 12.97
N ILE A 53 7.97 -15.92 12.00
CA ILE A 53 7.35 -16.72 10.94
C ILE A 53 8.40 -17.41 10.07
N ASP A 54 9.47 -16.70 9.69
CA ASP A 54 10.54 -17.29 8.90
C ASP A 54 11.29 -18.35 9.70
N LEU A 55 11.45 -18.19 11.01
CA LEU A 55 12.01 -19.23 11.88
C LEU A 55 11.14 -20.49 11.92
N GLN A 56 9.81 -20.33 11.97
CA GLN A 56 8.85 -21.46 11.91
C GLN A 56 8.81 -22.11 10.53
N ARG A 57 9.03 -21.33 9.45
CA ARG A 57 9.00 -21.78 8.05
C ARG A 57 10.36 -22.27 7.54
N ASN A 58 11.45 -21.98 8.25
CA ASN A 58 12.84 -22.36 7.92
C ASN A 58 13.11 -23.87 8.08
N VAL A 59 12.14 -24.71 7.74
CA VAL A 59 12.37 -26.12 7.46
C VAL A 59 12.60 -26.22 5.97
N ALA A 60 13.86 -26.44 5.58
CA ALA A 60 14.17 -26.71 4.18
C ALA A 60 13.37 -27.96 3.74
N ILE A 61 12.45 -27.79 2.79
CA ILE A 61 11.68 -28.91 2.20
C ILE A 61 12.63 -29.90 1.50
N VAL A 62 13.83 -29.43 1.14
CA VAL A 62 14.89 -30.19 0.48
C VAL A 62 16.19 -29.92 1.21
N GLU A 63 16.92 -30.98 1.58
CA GLU A 63 18.26 -30.86 2.17
C GLU A 63 19.18 -30.07 1.22
N GLN A 64 19.71 -28.95 1.71
CA GLN A 64 20.67 -28.17 0.94
C GLN A 64 22.05 -28.84 1.06
N PRO A 65 22.68 -29.22 -0.06
CA PRO A 65 24.03 -29.75 -0.02
C PRO A 65 24.99 -28.66 0.51
N PRO A 66 26.03 -29.03 1.28
CA PRO A 66 26.96 -28.06 1.82
C PRO A 66 27.61 -27.28 0.67
N PHE A 67 27.50 -25.95 0.73
CA PHE A 67 28.18 -25.07 -0.20
C PHE A 67 29.69 -25.32 -0.11
N CYS A 68 30.30 -25.80 -1.20
CA CYS A 68 31.75 -25.87 -1.30
C CYS A 68 32.25 -24.44 -1.55
N HIS A 69 32.71 -23.77 -0.50
CA HIS A 69 33.50 -22.55 -0.64
C HIS A 69 34.79 -22.91 -1.37
N GLN A 70 34.84 -22.71 -2.69
CA GLN A 70 36.11 -22.54 -3.39
C GLN A 70 36.68 -21.19 -2.98
N ALA A 71 37.60 -21.23 -2.02
CA ALA A 71 38.51 -20.13 -1.76
C ALA A 71 39.42 -19.97 -2.98
N ALA A 72 39.48 -18.74 -3.50
CA ALA A 72 40.51 -18.28 -4.43
C ALA A 72 41.65 -17.61 -3.66
#